data_AF-A0A7K1TKK4-F1
#
_entry.id   AF-A0A7K1TKK4-F1
#
_cell.length_a   1.000
_cell.length_b   1.000
_cell.length_c   1.000
_cell.angle_alpha   90.00
_cell.angle_beta   90.00
_cell.angle_gamma   90.00
#
_symmetry.space_group_name_H-M   'P 1'
#
loop_
_entity.id
_entity.type
_entity.pdbx_description
1 polymer ?
#
loop_
_entity_poly.entity_id
_entity_poly.type
_entity_poly.pdbx_seq_one_letter_code
_entity_poly.pdbx_strand_id
1 'polypeptide(L)'
;MKNNQAPPKMRQLMPEGFLGTLADRTGCTSIPDLSQIVLRERVKSKYWPAVLALAEATNPQGYAAWAQANPDKLPAVAQAA
;
A
#
# COMPACT_ATOMS: atom_id res chain seq x y z
N MET A 1 -21.14 18.96 10.66
CA MET A 1 -20.13 19.07 9.59
C MET A 1 -19.85 17.66 9.10
N LYS A 2 -20.29 17.27 7.90
CA LYS A 2 -20.00 15.94 7.36
C LYS A 2 -18.55 15.98 6.88
N ASN A 3 -17.63 15.39 7.65
CA ASN A 3 -16.24 15.24 7.26
C ASN A 3 -16.20 14.42 5.98
N ASN A 4 -16.01 15.10 4.85
CA ASN A 4 -15.77 14.50 3.54
C ASN A 4 -14.33 13.97 3.51
N GLN A 5 -13.97 13.13 4.48
CA GLN A 5 -12.68 12.45 4.50
C GLN A 5 -12.70 11.46 3.35
N ALA A 6 -11.96 11.79 2.30
CA ALA A 6 -11.61 10.82 1.28
C ALA A 6 -11.05 9.56 1.97
N PRO A 7 -11.35 8.35 1.48
CA PRO A 7 -10.79 7.14 2.04
C PRO A 7 -9.26 7.30 2.16
N PRO A 8 -8.66 6.81 3.25
CA PRO A 8 -7.22 6.91 3.44
C PRO A 8 -6.52 6.35 2.20
N LYS A 9 -5.41 6.98 1.79
CA LYS A 9 -4.61 6.51 0.65
C LYS A 9 -3.44 5.68 1.14
N MET A 10 -3.07 4.65 0.38
CA MET A 10 -1.92 3.80 0.71
C MET A 10 -0.62 4.59 1.01
N ARG A 11 -0.37 5.68 0.27
CA ARG A 11 0.79 6.57 0.49
C ARG A 11 0.87 7.16 1.89
N GLN A 12 -0.26 7.39 2.56
CA GLN A 12 -0.31 7.97 3.91
C GLN A 12 0.12 6.98 5.00
N LEU A 13 0.10 5.69 4.68
CA LEU A 13 0.55 4.62 5.59
C LEU A 13 2.05 4.33 5.48
N MET A 14 2.69 4.89 4.45
CA MET A 14 4.10 4.65 4.16
C MET A 14 5.02 5.60 4.94
N PRO A 15 6.16 5.10 5.44
CA PRO A 15 7.15 5.95 6.09
C PRO A 15 7.85 6.88 5.07
N GLU A 16 8.61 7.86 5.54
CA GLU A 16 9.57 8.55 4.66
C GLU A 16 10.62 7.56 4.12
N GLY A 17 11.05 7.78 2.88
CA GLY A 17 12.02 6.90 2.23
C GLY A 17 11.50 5.50 1.89
N PHE A 18 10.19 5.21 2.02
CA PHE A 18 9.60 3.88 1.77
C PHE A 18 9.96 3.28 0.41
N LEU A 19 10.26 4.11 -0.59
CA LEU A 19 10.66 3.67 -1.92
C LEU A 19 11.97 2.89 -1.91
N GLY A 20 12.92 3.24 -1.04
CA GLY A 20 14.16 2.47 -0.86
C GLY A 20 13.84 1.08 -0.30
N THR A 21 13.06 1.01 0.77
CA THR A 21 12.63 -0.27 1.36
C THR A 21 11.82 -1.13 0.37
N LEU A 22 10.97 -0.51 -0.45
CA LEU A 22 10.26 -1.24 -1.51
C LEU A 22 11.22 -1.73 -2.59
N ALA A 23 12.19 -0.92 -3.02
CA ALA A 23 13.19 -1.34 -3.99
C ALA A 23 13.98 -2.55 -3.48
N ASP A 24 14.44 -2.51 -2.23
CA ASP A 24 15.17 -3.61 -1.60
C ASP A 24 14.31 -4.87 -1.49
N ARG A 25 13.04 -4.74 -1.06
CA ARG A 25 12.12 -5.89 -0.91
C ARG A 25 11.69 -6.50 -2.24
N THR A 26 11.56 -5.70 -3.28
CA THR A 26 11.03 -6.14 -4.58
C THR A 26 12.12 -6.41 -5.61
N GLY A 27 13.37 -6.01 -5.35
CA GLY A 27 14.44 -5.96 -6.34
C GLY A 27 14.19 -4.97 -7.47
N CYS A 28 13.18 -4.09 -7.36
CA CYS A 28 12.82 -3.15 -8.41
C CYS A 28 13.77 -1.96 -8.40
N THR A 29 14.52 -1.78 -9.48
CA THR A 29 15.46 -0.66 -9.66
C THR A 29 14.77 0.66 -10.03
N SER A 30 13.50 0.61 -10.44
CA SER A 30 12.74 1.79 -10.85
C SER A 30 11.93 2.38 -9.69
N ILE A 31 12.56 3.29 -8.95
CA ILE A 31 11.91 4.10 -7.91
C ILE A 31 10.67 4.86 -8.42
N PRO A 32 10.68 5.48 -9.62
CA PRO A 32 9.50 6.15 -10.15
C PRO A 32 8.31 5.20 -10.35
N ASP A 33 8.57 3.96 -10.79
CA ASP A 33 7.51 2.97 -10.99
C ASP A 33 6.89 2.53 -9.65
N LEU A 34 7.74 2.24 -8.64
CA LEU A 34 7.28 1.95 -7.28
C LEU A 34 6.44 3.10 -6.70
N SER A 35 6.86 4.35 -6.92
CA SER A 35 6.10 5.53 -6.50
C SER A 35 4.74 5.61 -7.19
N GLN A 36 4.67 5.37 -8.51
CA GLN A 36 3.40 5.34 -9.23
C GLN A 36 2.49 4.20 -8.78
N ILE A 37 3.04 3.04 -8.42
CA ILE A 37 2.26 1.90 -7.90
C ILE A 37 1.57 2.29 -6.59
N VAL A 38 2.28 2.94 -5.67
CA VAL A 38 1.70 3.38 -4.39
C VAL A 38 0.73 4.54 -4.57
N LEU A 39 1.09 5.56 -5.36
CA LEU A 39 0.27 6.77 -5.55
C LEU A 39 -1.03 6.48 -6.31
N ARG A 40 -0.98 5.61 -7.30
CA ARG A 40 -2.15 5.23 -8.11
C ARG A 40 -2.81 3.94 -7.64
N GLU A 41 -2.32 3.36 -6.55
CA GLU A 41 -2.81 2.10 -5.97
C GLU A 41 -2.97 1.03 -7.06
N ARG A 42 -1.89 0.74 -7.80
CA ARG A 42 -1.92 -0.22 -8.91
C ARG A 42 -2.01 -1.65 -8.38
N VAL A 43 -3.21 -2.06 -7.98
CA VAL A 43 -3.50 -3.37 -7.36
C VAL A 43 -3.12 -4.58 -8.24
N LYS A 44 -3.08 -4.39 -9.56
CA LYS A 44 -2.66 -5.42 -10.54
C LYS A 44 -1.14 -5.53 -10.69
N SER A 45 -0.36 -4.67 -10.03
CA SER A 45 1.09 -4.74 -10.07
C SER A 45 1.59 -5.95 -9.28
N LYS A 46 2.59 -6.65 -9.81
CA LYS A 46 3.29 -7.72 -9.08
C LYS A 46 3.96 -7.23 -7.80
N TYR A 47 4.23 -5.92 -7.68
CA TYR A 47 4.84 -5.31 -6.49
C TYR A 47 3.79 -4.84 -5.47
N TRP A 48 2.50 -4.89 -5.80
CA TRP A 48 1.43 -4.47 -4.90
C TRP A 48 1.42 -5.22 -3.56
N PRO A 49 1.62 -6.55 -3.51
CA PRO A 49 1.71 -7.26 -2.23
C PRO A 49 2.84 -6.74 -1.32
N ALA A 50 3.99 -6.36 -1.89
CA ALA A 50 5.09 -5.79 -1.13
C ALA A 50 4.77 -4.39 -0.56
N VAL A 51 3.97 -3.61 -1.30
CA VAL A 51 3.42 -2.34 -0.82
C VAL A 51 2.52 -2.59 0.39
N LEU A 52 1.55 -3.51 0.28
CA LEU A 52 0.65 -3.83 1.39
C LEU A 52 1.41 -4.30 2.64
N ALA A 53 2.36 -5.22 2.48
CA ALA A 53 3.18 -5.70 3.57
C ALA A 53 4.04 -4.60 4.22
N LEU A 54 4.49 -3.61 3.44
CA LEU A 54 5.21 -2.46 4.02
C LEU A 54 4.27 -1.53 4.80
N ALA A 55 3.07 -1.29 4.28
CA ALA A 55 2.05 -0.49 4.95
C ALA A 55 1.64 -1.11 6.29
N GLU A 56 1.36 -2.41 6.28
CA GLU A 56 1.01 -3.19 7.46
C GLU A 56 2.15 -3.20 8.49
N ALA A 57 3.40 -3.38 8.05
CA ALA A 57 4.56 -3.37 8.95
C ALA A 57 4.84 -1.99 9.55
N THR A 58 4.56 -0.91 8.83
CA THR A 58 4.84 0.46 9.29
C THR A 58 3.71 1.01 10.16
N ASN A 59 2.47 0.85 9.72
CA ASN A 59 1.30 1.37 10.39
C ASN A 59 0.15 0.34 10.32
N PRO A 60 0.16 -0.68 11.18
CA PRO A 60 -0.84 -1.76 11.15
C PRO A 60 -2.25 -1.25 11.42
N GLN A 61 -2.40 -0.25 12.29
CA GLN A 61 -3.70 0.36 12.60
C GLN A 61 -4.27 1.12 11.40
N GLY A 62 -3.45 1.94 10.74
CA GLY A 62 -3.83 2.67 9.53
C GLY A 62 -4.07 1.74 8.35
N TYR A 63 -3.29 0.65 8.24
CA TYR A 63 -3.50 -0.39 7.25
C TYR A 63 -4.83 -1.11 7.45
N ALA A 64 -5.18 -1.50 8.68
CA ALA A 64 -6.47 -2.12 8.97
C ALA A 64 -7.65 -1.19 8.60
N ALA A 65 -7.56 0.09 8.95
CA ALA A 65 -8.58 1.09 8.58
C ALA A 65 -8.66 1.29 7.05
N TRP A 66 -7.52 1.31 6.35
CA TRP A 66 -7.48 1.39 4.89
C TRP A 66 -8.05 0.13 4.23
N ALA A 67 -7.71 -1.06 4.74
CA ALA A 67 -8.15 -2.35 4.22
C ALA A 67 -9.67 -2.52 4.36
N GLN A 68 -10.23 -2.09 5.50
CA GLN A 68 -11.68 -2.05 5.71
C GLN A 68 -12.38 -1.08 4.75
N ALA A 69 -11.76 0.06 4.44
CA ALA A 69 -12.31 1.04 3.51
C ALA A 69 -12.09 0.69 2.02
N ASN A 70 -11.15 -0.21 1.70
CA ASN A 70 -10.75 -0.58 0.34
C ASN A 70 -10.66 -2.11 0.14
N PRO A 71 -11.72 -2.88 0.40
CA PRO A 71 -11.68 -4.34 0.30
C PRO A 71 -11.38 -4.84 -1.13
N ASP A 72 -11.73 -4.07 -2.17
CA ASP A 72 -11.45 -4.38 -3.58
C ASP A 72 -9.96 -4.32 -3.94
N LYS A 73 -9.15 -3.65 -3.11
CA LYS A 73 -7.72 -3.44 -3.34
C LYS A 73 -6.83 -4.46 -2.63
N LEU A 74 -7.43 -5.33 -1.82
CA LEU A 74 -6.74 -6.44 -1.20
C LEU A 74 -6.62 -7.60 -2.20
N PRO A 75 -5.44 -8.23 -2.32
CA PRO A 75 -5.30 -9.40 -3.17
C PRO A 75 -6.17 -10.52 -2.62
N ALA A 76 -6.91 -11.20 -3.51
CA ALA A 76 -7.81 -12.29 -3.14
C ALA A 76 -7.14 -13.45 -2.38
N VAL A 77 -5.80 -13.54 -2.43
CA VAL A 77 -4.99 -14.53 -1.72
C VAL A 77 -4.78 -14.23 -0.23
N ALA A 78 -5.20 -13.08 0.30
CA ALA A 78 -5.08 -12.76 1.74
C ALA A 78 -6.14 -13.46 2.64
N GLN A 79 -6.98 -14.34 2.08
CA GLN A 79 -8.07 -15.02 2.79
C GLN A 79 -7.85 -16.52 3.01
N ALA A 80 -6.61 -17.01 2.90
CA ALA A 80 -6.27 -18.39 3.23
C ALA A 80 -5.30 -18.44 4.42
N ALA A 81 -5.87 -18.39 5.64
CA ALA A 81 -5.34 -19.00 6.85
C ALA A 81 -6.48 -19.21 7.84
#